data_AF-A0A9N7R366-F1
#
_entry.id   AF-A0A9N7R366-F1
#
_cell.length_a   1.000
_cell.length_b   1.000
_cell.length_c   1.000
_cell.angle_alpha   90.00
_cell.angle_beta   90.00
_cell.angle_gamma   90.00
#
_symmetry.space_group_name_H-M   'P 1'
#
loop_
_entity.id
_entity.type
_entity.pdbx_description
1 polymer ?
#
loop_
_entity_poly.entity_id
_entity_poly.type
_entity_poly.pdbx_seq_one_letter_code
_entity_poly.pdbx_strand_id
1 'polypeptide(L)'
;ARLQIVEKIKAKRADRAQIISQLRSLGVENKQFRNIMDEKRKEMEPLQQALGKLRGSGGGEKGPSICSSEEELNYVIKSLQYRIQHESIPLTEEKQILREIKQLEGTRQKVIANAAERARIEDSLGEKEAIQGQVKLIGVGLDGVRKEKQVINAKLKQLDEEKLAIEKDINVLEGELNAITEKRDKIFETIKDMRKQREEGNSPFYQNRSLLTKAKALAANKEVDALKELSETELDKFMSLWNSDKSFRADYEKRILSSLDMRQLSKPKIAKEEESVGPTMEESDPTEQKVQKPNGASKSKKNEVNSKKIEEDEYFVGEDKPKKEEVDEKKLKEQRREEEIAKRIQAEERKRKLAEKAAAKAAVKAEKEAEKKLKARFIHLFIYLFIGFVTRKWIVARKIIIS
;
A
#
# COMPACT_ATOMS: atom_id res chain seq x y z
N ALA A 1 -17.48 -0.62 -0.10
CA ALA A 1 -16.84 -1.05 1.15
C ALA A 1 -15.69 -2.02 0.91
N ARG A 2 -15.89 -3.36 0.88
CA ARG A 2 -14.79 -4.36 0.77
C ARG A 2 -13.85 -4.12 -0.41
N LEU A 3 -14.39 -3.94 -1.62
CA LEU A 3 -13.59 -3.70 -2.83
C LEU A 3 -12.75 -2.41 -2.75
N GLN A 4 -13.32 -1.34 -2.18
CA GLN A 4 -12.60 -0.07 -2.01
C GLN A 4 -11.42 -0.22 -1.04
N ILE A 5 -11.54 -1.02 0.02
CA ILE A 5 -10.43 -1.30 0.94
C ILE A 5 -9.34 -2.11 0.23
N VAL A 6 -9.72 -3.12 -0.56
CA VAL A 6 -8.77 -3.91 -1.35
C VAL A 6 -8.02 -3.03 -2.36
N GLU A 7 -8.71 -2.12 -3.04
CA GLU A 7 -8.08 -1.15 -3.94
C GLU A 7 -7.11 -0.21 -3.21
N LYS A 8 -7.49 0.30 -2.03
CA LYS A 8 -6.60 1.11 -1.19
C LYS A 8 -5.35 0.34 -0.74
N ILE A 9 -5.50 -0.91 -0.30
CA ILE A 9 -4.37 -1.78 0.06
C ILE A 9 -3.46 -1.97 -1.16
N LYS A 10 -4.03 -2.23 -2.34
CA LYS A 10 -3.26 -2.40 -3.58
C LYS A 10 -2.48 -1.14 -3.95
N ALA A 11 -3.09 0.04 -3.82
CA ALA A 11 -2.42 1.33 -4.03
C ALA A 11 -1.25 1.52 -3.05
N LYS A 12 -1.49 1.34 -1.74
CA LYS A 12 -0.45 1.45 -0.71
C LYS A 12 0.69 0.44 -0.91
N ARG A 13 0.40 -0.78 -1.38
CA ARG A 13 1.43 -1.77 -1.73
C ARG A 13 2.26 -1.35 -2.95
N ALA A 14 1.67 -0.65 -3.91
CA ALA A 14 2.40 -0.07 -5.04
C ALA A 14 3.32 1.08 -4.57
N ASP A 15 2.82 1.97 -3.72
CA ASP A 15 3.62 3.05 -3.11
C ASP A 15 4.81 2.46 -2.32
N ARG A 16 4.56 1.43 -1.50
CA ARG A 16 5.62 0.69 -0.78
C ARG A 16 6.65 0.11 -1.74
N ALA A 17 6.23 -0.46 -2.87
CA ALA A 17 7.14 -1.01 -3.86
C ALA A 17 8.01 0.07 -4.51
N GLN A 18 7.43 1.25 -4.77
CA GLN A 18 8.17 2.40 -5.28
C GLN A 18 9.23 2.88 -4.27
N ILE A 19 8.87 3.02 -2.99
CA ILE A 19 9.84 3.38 -1.93
C ILE A 19 10.94 2.33 -1.81
N ILE A 20 10.61 1.03 -1.86
CA ILE A 20 11.61 -0.05 -1.84
C ILE A 20 12.56 0.06 -3.05
N SER A 21 12.07 0.44 -4.23
CA SER A 21 12.93 0.64 -5.39
C SER A 21 13.92 1.79 -5.21
N GLN A 22 13.47 2.91 -4.61
CA GLN A 22 14.31 4.06 -4.27
C GLN A 22 15.33 3.73 -3.17
N LEU A 23 14.93 2.98 -2.14
CA LEU A 23 15.84 2.48 -1.11
C LEU A 23 16.94 1.61 -1.70
N ARG A 24 16.61 0.74 -2.67
CA ARG A 24 17.61 -0.07 -3.36
C ARG A 24 18.58 0.78 -4.19
N SER A 25 18.09 1.74 -4.97
CA SER A 25 18.97 2.60 -5.80
C SER A 25 19.92 3.43 -4.92
N LEU A 26 19.39 4.12 -3.91
CA LEU A 26 20.20 4.89 -2.97
C LEU A 26 21.11 4.00 -2.12
N GLY A 27 20.70 2.76 -1.84
CA GLY A 27 21.53 1.77 -1.17
C GLY A 27 22.76 1.34 -1.99
N VAL A 28 22.62 1.26 -3.32
CA VAL A 28 23.74 1.01 -4.24
C VAL A 28 24.67 2.23 -4.29
N GLU A 29 24.12 3.44 -4.44
CA GLU A 29 24.90 4.69 -4.42
C GLU A 29 25.68 4.84 -3.11
N ASN A 30 25.05 4.61 -1.96
CA ASN A 30 25.71 4.67 -0.64
C ASN A 30 26.85 3.66 -0.51
N LYS A 31 26.75 2.48 -1.14
CA LYS A 31 27.85 1.51 -1.21
C LYS A 31 29.00 2.03 -2.09
N GLN A 32 28.70 2.63 -3.24
CA GLN A 32 29.71 3.25 -4.11
C GLN A 32 30.47 4.36 -3.37
N PHE A 33 29.77 5.23 -2.63
CA PHE A 33 30.43 6.24 -1.79
C PHE A 33 31.33 5.64 -0.71
N ARG A 34 30.99 4.48 -0.14
CA ARG A 34 31.90 3.78 0.79
C ARG A 34 33.17 3.32 0.07
N ASN A 35 33.04 2.71 -1.10
CA ASN A 35 34.19 2.24 -1.88
C ASN A 35 35.12 3.40 -2.27
N ILE A 36 34.57 4.52 -2.77
CA ILE A 36 35.35 5.72 -3.12
C ILE A 36 36.12 6.26 -1.91
N MET A 37 35.48 6.31 -0.74
CA MET A 37 36.13 6.76 0.50
C MET A 37 37.26 5.82 0.92
N ASP A 38 37.06 4.51 0.79
CA ASP A 38 38.06 3.50 1.13
C ASP A 38 39.25 3.52 0.15
N GLU A 39 39.00 3.72 -1.15
CA GLU A 39 40.04 3.93 -2.17
C GLU A 39 40.86 5.18 -1.90
N LYS A 40 40.20 6.32 -1.64
CA LYS A 40 40.90 7.58 -1.32
C LYS A 40 41.67 7.51 0.00
N ARG A 41 41.22 6.70 0.96
CA ARG A 41 41.98 6.41 2.19
C ARG A 41 43.23 5.60 1.88
N LYS A 42 43.13 4.56 1.05
CA LYS A 42 44.29 3.75 0.61
C LYS A 42 45.30 4.58 -0.18
N GLU A 43 44.86 5.52 -1.02
CA GLU A 43 45.74 6.46 -1.73
C GLU A 43 46.45 7.43 -0.76
N MET A 44 45.78 7.84 0.31
CA MET A 44 46.29 8.82 1.27
C MET A 44 47.30 8.22 2.27
N GLU A 45 47.13 6.95 2.66
CA GLU A 45 47.98 6.25 3.63
C GLU A 45 49.49 6.24 3.29
N PRO A 46 49.94 5.90 2.06
CA PRO A 46 51.37 5.94 1.72
C PRO A 46 51.92 7.37 1.70
N LEU A 47 51.12 8.38 1.32
CA LEU A 47 51.51 9.78 1.35
C LEU A 47 51.72 10.26 2.80
N GLN A 48 50.83 9.84 3.72
CA GLN A 48 50.99 10.13 5.15
C GLN A 48 52.21 9.40 5.75
N GLN A 49 52.47 8.16 5.34
CA GLN A 49 53.70 7.45 5.74
C GLN A 49 54.97 8.13 5.20
N ALA A 50 54.96 8.60 3.95
CA ALA A 50 56.06 9.37 3.36
C ALA A 50 56.28 10.70 4.08
N LEU A 51 55.23 11.44 4.40
CA LEU A 51 55.31 12.64 5.25
C LEU A 51 55.84 12.32 6.64
N GLY A 52 55.47 11.19 7.23
CA GLY A 52 56.00 10.72 8.51
C GLY A 52 57.50 10.46 8.46
N LYS A 53 58.00 9.86 7.37
CA LYS A 53 59.44 9.65 7.13
C LYS A 53 60.20 10.95 6.87
N LEU A 54 59.63 11.85 6.06
CA LEU A 54 60.18 13.19 5.79
C LEU A 54 60.14 14.10 7.03
N ARG A 55 59.30 13.79 8.01
CA ARG A 55 59.28 14.44 9.33
C ARG A 55 60.36 13.89 10.28
N GLY A 56 61.11 12.87 9.87
CA GLY A 56 62.08 12.14 10.69
C GLY A 56 62.95 13.03 11.59
N SER A 57 62.91 12.73 12.89
CA SER A 57 63.89 13.04 13.95
C SER A 57 64.40 14.48 14.15
N GLY A 58 63.77 15.50 13.55
CA GLY A 58 64.20 16.91 13.68
C GLY A 58 63.52 17.70 14.80
N GLY A 59 63.08 17.05 15.88
CA GLY A 59 62.26 17.67 16.91
C GLY A 59 62.98 17.82 18.25
N GLY A 60 63.85 18.82 18.41
CA GLY A 60 64.10 19.36 19.75
C GLY A 60 65.50 19.76 20.18
N GLU A 61 66.51 19.92 19.32
CA GLU A 61 67.75 20.57 19.75
C GLU A 61 67.67 22.09 19.55
N LYS A 62 67.11 22.78 20.56
CA LYS A 62 67.55 24.14 20.90
C LYS A 62 68.98 24.05 21.46
N GLY A 63 69.92 23.71 20.60
CA GLY A 63 71.35 23.78 20.86
C GLY A 63 71.86 25.23 20.74
N PRO A 64 73.03 25.55 21.30
CA PRO A 64 73.61 26.88 21.26
C PRO A 64 73.75 27.37 19.81
N SER A 65 73.47 28.66 19.58
CA SER A 65 73.50 29.31 18.27
C SER A 65 74.89 29.23 17.64
N ILE A 66 75.13 28.21 16.83
CA ILE A 66 76.30 28.05 15.96
C ILE A 66 76.06 28.88 14.68
N CYS A 67 77.12 29.47 14.09
CA CYS A 67 77.06 30.25 12.84
C CYS A 67 76.32 29.48 11.73
N SER A 68 75.52 30.16 10.90
CA SER A 68 74.57 29.52 9.98
C SER A 68 75.25 28.98 8.71
N SER A 69 76.39 29.56 8.33
CA SER A 69 77.18 29.14 7.17
C SER A 69 78.68 29.24 7.44
N GLU A 70 79.48 28.52 6.64
CA GLU A 70 80.94 28.63 6.67
C GLU A 70 81.41 30.06 6.32
N GLU A 71 80.65 30.76 5.48
CA GLU A 71 80.92 32.14 5.09
C GLU A 71 80.71 33.11 6.25
N GLU A 72 79.64 32.95 7.01
CA GLU A 72 79.39 33.72 8.24
C GLU A 72 80.48 33.47 9.29
N LEU A 73 80.89 32.21 9.48
CA LEU A 73 81.98 31.85 10.39
C LEU A 73 83.30 32.51 9.96
N ASN A 74 83.63 32.44 8.66
CA ASN A 74 84.84 33.06 8.10
C ASN A 74 84.80 34.59 8.20
N TYR A 75 83.63 35.22 8.02
CA TYR A 75 83.46 36.65 8.18
C TYR A 75 83.71 37.09 9.64
N VAL A 76 83.15 36.36 10.61
CA VAL A 76 83.36 36.64 12.04
C VAL A 76 84.83 36.47 12.42
N ILE A 77 85.46 35.35 12.02
CA ILE A 77 86.90 35.13 12.27
C ILE A 77 87.75 36.25 11.65
N LYS A 78 87.47 36.63 10.39
CA LYS A 78 88.20 37.71 9.70
C LYS A 78 87.98 39.07 10.36
N SER A 79 86.78 39.36 10.87
CA SER A 79 86.49 40.61 11.60
C SER A 79 87.26 40.69 12.92
N LEU A 80 87.36 39.59 13.66
CA LEU A 80 88.13 39.50 14.91
C LEU A 80 89.65 39.62 14.65
N GLN A 81 90.14 39.01 13.57
CA GLN A 81 91.53 39.15 13.13
C GLN A 81 91.87 40.59 12.72
N TYR A 82 90.96 41.26 11.99
CA TYR A 82 91.12 42.66 11.62
C TYR A 82 91.17 43.58 12.86
N ARG A 83 90.33 43.28 13.86
CA ARG A 83 90.30 43.98 15.14
C ARG A 83 91.65 43.92 15.86
N ILE A 84 92.27 42.75 15.90
CA ILE A 84 93.61 42.56 16.47
C ILE A 84 94.68 43.35 15.69
N GLN A 85 94.57 43.42 14.36
CA GLN A 85 95.60 44.02 13.51
C GLN A 85 95.56 45.56 13.45
N HIS A 86 94.40 46.16 13.68
CA HIS A 86 94.18 47.58 13.37
C HIS A 86 93.62 48.42 14.53
N GLU A 87 93.16 47.80 15.62
CA GLU A 87 92.73 48.52 16.82
C GLU A 87 93.78 48.39 17.94
N SER A 88 94.03 49.48 18.68
CA SER A 88 94.93 49.49 19.83
C SER A 88 94.24 48.88 21.06
N ILE A 89 94.28 47.56 21.17
CA ILE A 89 93.57 46.77 22.19
C ILE A 89 94.52 46.41 23.34
N PRO A 90 94.09 46.41 24.61
CA PRO A 90 94.91 45.92 25.73
C PRO A 90 95.16 44.41 25.65
N LEU A 91 96.34 43.96 26.11
CA LEU A 91 96.82 42.57 26.01
C LEU A 91 95.83 41.51 26.58
N THR A 92 94.97 41.89 27.53
CA THR A 92 93.94 41.04 28.10
C THR A 92 92.81 40.73 27.11
N GLU A 93 92.38 41.73 26.35
CA GLU A 93 91.34 41.60 25.33
C GLU A 93 91.88 40.90 24.09
N GLU A 94 93.13 41.17 23.68
CA GLU A 94 93.80 40.46 22.59
C GLU A 94 93.87 38.93 22.85
N LYS A 95 94.26 38.53 24.06
CA LYS A 95 94.26 37.12 24.49
C LYS A 95 92.85 36.51 24.58
N GLN A 96 91.82 37.33 24.80
CA GLN A 96 90.43 36.87 24.80
C GLN A 96 89.94 36.61 23.37
N ILE A 97 90.22 37.53 22.44
CA ILE A 97 89.86 37.39 21.02
C ILE A 97 90.57 36.19 20.39
N LEU A 98 91.84 35.93 20.72
CA LEU A 98 92.55 34.72 20.24
C LEU A 98 91.92 33.41 20.73
N ARG A 99 91.40 33.38 21.97
CA ARG A 99 90.68 32.21 22.49
C ARG A 99 89.35 32.01 21.77
N GLU A 100 88.66 33.10 21.45
CA GLU A 100 87.41 33.09 20.69
C GLU A 100 87.60 32.62 19.25
N ILE A 101 88.62 33.12 18.54
CA ILE A 101 88.98 32.64 17.20
C ILE A 101 89.25 31.13 17.20
N LYS A 102 90.02 30.63 18.18
CA LYS A 102 90.30 29.19 18.31
C LYS A 102 89.04 28.35 18.59
N GLN A 103 88.09 28.88 19.34
CA GLN A 103 86.80 28.21 19.58
C GLN A 103 85.94 28.18 18.32
N LEU A 104 85.90 29.29 17.57
CA LEU A 104 85.19 29.40 16.30
C LEU A 104 85.80 28.50 15.21
N GLU A 105 87.12 28.41 15.13
CA GLU A 105 87.80 27.46 14.24
C GLU A 105 87.51 26.01 14.64
N GLY A 106 87.44 25.71 15.94
CA GLY A 106 87.07 24.39 16.46
C GLY A 106 85.62 23.98 16.15
N THR A 107 84.71 24.93 15.89
CA THR A 107 83.32 24.64 15.50
C THR A 107 83.12 24.54 13.99
N ARG A 108 84.16 24.79 13.16
CA ARG A 108 84.06 24.79 11.70
C ARG A 108 83.47 23.51 11.11
N GLN A 109 83.90 22.34 11.59
CA GLN A 109 83.34 21.05 11.14
C GLN A 109 81.87 20.90 11.53
N LYS A 110 81.45 21.41 12.69
CA LYS A 110 80.05 21.42 13.13
C LYS A 110 79.21 22.38 12.29
N VAL A 111 79.75 23.53 11.88
CA VAL A 111 79.10 24.49 10.98
C VAL A 111 78.90 23.88 9.59
N ILE A 112 79.92 23.20 9.05
CA ILE A 112 79.82 22.50 7.76
C ILE A 112 78.78 21.38 7.82
N ALA A 113 78.78 20.58 8.88
CA ALA A 113 77.78 19.54 9.09
C ALA A 113 76.36 20.15 9.24
N ASN A 114 76.21 21.24 9.99
CA ASN A 114 74.93 21.93 10.15
C ASN A 114 74.43 22.53 8.84
N ALA A 115 75.30 23.17 8.05
CA ALA A 115 74.97 23.72 6.74
C ALA A 115 74.55 22.62 5.75
N ALA A 116 75.26 21.49 5.74
CA ALA A 116 74.90 20.33 4.93
C ALA A 116 73.54 19.72 5.36
N GLU A 117 73.27 19.63 6.66
CA GLU A 117 71.97 19.17 7.17
C GLU A 117 70.84 20.16 6.86
N ARG A 118 71.09 21.48 6.92
CA ARG A 118 70.12 22.51 6.50
C ARG A 118 69.79 22.43 5.03
N ALA A 119 70.80 22.26 4.16
CA ALA A 119 70.59 22.08 2.72
C ALA A 119 69.78 20.80 2.42
N ARG A 120 70.10 19.68 3.09
CA ARG A 120 69.31 18.44 3.00
C ARG A 120 67.86 18.62 3.45
N ILE A 121 67.64 19.38 4.53
CA ILE A 121 66.30 19.72 5.00
C ILE A 121 65.58 20.57 3.93
N GLU A 122 66.23 21.60 3.39
CA GLU A 122 65.65 22.49 2.38
C GLU A 122 65.27 21.74 1.08
N ASP A 123 66.13 20.86 0.59
CA ASP A 123 65.81 20.00 -0.57
C ASP A 123 64.61 19.08 -0.29
N SER A 124 64.53 18.51 0.93
CA SER A 124 63.39 17.68 1.34
C SER A 124 62.10 18.46 1.61
N LEU A 125 62.18 19.78 1.86
CA LEU A 125 61.01 20.62 2.11
C LEU A 125 60.17 20.78 0.83
N GLY A 126 60.79 20.89 -0.34
CA GLY A 126 60.06 20.95 -1.62
C GLY A 126 59.22 19.70 -1.87
N GLU A 127 59.78 18.51 -1.62
CA GLU A 127 59.06 17.23 -1.73
C GLU A 127 57.94 17.11 -0.69
N LYS A 128 58.20 17.58 0.53
CA LYS A 128 57.22 17.60 1.62
C LYS A 128 56.05 18.53 1.34
N GLU A 129 56.29 19.72 0.78
CA GLU A 129 55.24 20.67 0.39
C GLU A 129 54.38 20.11 -0.73
N ALA A 130 54.98 19.44 -1.72
CA ALA A 130 54.26 18.78 -2.79
C ALA A 130 53.34 17.65 -2.27
N ILE A 131 53.85 16.76 -1.42
CA ILE A 131 53.06 15.68 -0.81
C ILE A 131 51.97 16.25 0.11
N GLN A 132 52.28 17.30 0.88
CA GLN A 132 51.30 17.96 1.73
C GLN A 132 50.18 18.63 0.92
N GLY A 133 50.50 19.22 -0.24
CA GLY A 133 49.52 19.74 -1.20
C GLY A 133 48.60 18.63 -1.72
N GLN A 134 49.16 17.48 -2.10
CA GLN A 134 48.38 16.33 -2.57
C GLN A 134 47.46 15.77 -1.49
N VAL A 135 47.95 15.62 -0.25
CA VAL A 135 47.13 15.18 0.89
C VAL A 135 45.99 16.15 1.19
N LYS A 136 46.24 17.46 1.11
CA LYS A 136 45.19 18.50 1.26
C LYS A 136 44.13 18.38 0.16
N LEU A 137 44.54 18.22 -1.10
CA LEU A 137 43.62 18.07 -2.22
C LEU A 137 42.73 16.82 -2.08
N ILE A 138 43.31 15.67 -1.73
CA ILE A 138 42.54 14.44 -1.47
C ILE A 138 41.61 14.63 -0.27
N GLY A 139 42.08 15.31 0.78
CA GLY A 139 41.27 15.63 1.97
C GLY A 139 40.02 16.46 1.63
N VAL A 140 40.15 17.51 0.81
CA VAL A 140 39.02 18.33 0.36
C VAL A 140 38.02 17.52 -0.46
N GLY A 141 38.48 16.66 -1.38
CA GLY A 141 37.61 15.75 -2.14
C GLY A 141 36.86 14.76 -1.24
N LEU A 142 37.55 14.22 -0.23
CA LEU A 142 37.00 13.26 0.74
C LEU A 142 35.93 13.90 1.65
N ASP A 143 36.10 15.17 2.02
CA ASP A 143 35.10 15.94 2.75
C ASP A 143 33.84 16.21 1.93
N GLY A 144 33.98 16.46 0.61
CA GLY A 144 32.86 16.56 -0.32
C GLY A 144 32.04 15.28 -0.35
N VAL A 145 32.71 14.15 -0.57
CA VAL A 145 32.08 12.81 -0.58
C VAL A 145 31.40 12.49 0.76
N ARG A 146 31.98 12.92 1.89
CA ARG A 146 31.37 12.73 3.21
C ARG A 146 30.04 13.48 3.36
N LYS A 147 29.95 14.72 2.87
CA LYS A 147 28.72 15.51 2.89
C LYS A 147 27.63 14.87 2.04
N GLU A 148 27.96 14.44 0.82
CA GLU A 148 27.02 13.75 -0.07
C GLU A 148 26.50 12.44 0.55
N LYS A 149 27.40 11.66 1.14
CA LYS A 149 27.04 10.45 1.90
C LYS A 149 26.10 10.76 3.07
N GLN A 150 26.30 11.85 3.80
CA GLN A 150 25.39 12.25 4.88
C GLN A 150 23.99 12.57 4.35
N VAL A 151 23.90 13.31 3.23
CA VAL A 151 22.62 13.61 2.57
C VAL A 151 21.90 12.34 2.14
N ILE A 152 22.61 11.39 1.52
CA ILE A 152 22.01 10.11 1.09
C ILE A 152 21.54 9.29 2.29
N ASN A 153 22.33 9.23 3.38
CA ASN A 153 21.89 8.52 4.59
C ASN A 153 20.67 9.18 5.24
N ALA A 154 20.55 10.51 5.20
CA ALA A 154 19.36 11.19 5.67
C ALA A 154 18.13 10.83 4.82
N LYS A 155 18.27 10.81 3.49
CA LYS A 155 17.21 10.37 2.57
C LYS A 155 16.83 8.90 2.78
N LEU A 156 17.80 8.02 2.99
CA LEU A 156 17.55 6.60 3.30
C LEU A 156 16.72 6.45 4.58
N LYS A 157 17.07 7.18 5.65
CA LYS A 157 16.28 7.18 6.89
C LYS A 157 14.84 7.65 6.67
N GLN A 158 14.66 8.75 5.94
CA GLN A 158 13.32 9.26 5.61
C GLN A 158 12.49 8.22 4.85
N LEU A 159 13.05 7.58 3.82
CA LEU A 159 12.36 6.54 3.06
C LEU A 159 12.05 5.30 3.89
N ASP A 160 12.92 4.90 4.83
CA ASP A 160 12.65 3.80 5.76
C ASP A 160 11.49 4.14 6.71
N GLU A 161 11.43 5.37 7.22
CA GLU A 161 10.31 5.86 8.05
C GLU A 161 9.00 5.90 7.26
N GLU A 162 9.02 6.41 6.02
CA GLU A 162 7.86 6.41 5.12
C GLU A 162 7.38 4.99 4.79
N LYS A 163 8.31 4.06 4.53
CA LYS A 163 8.01 2.65 4.32
C LYS A 163 7.29 2.05 5.54
N LEU A 164 7.80 2.30 6.74
CA LEU A 164 7.19 1.82 7.98
C LEU A 164 5.81 2.42 8.22
N ALA A 165 5.60 3.70 7.88
CA ALA A 165 4.29 4.34 7.95
C ALA A 165 3.28 3.67 7.01
N ILE A 166 3.68 3.40 5.75
CA ILE A 166 2.83 2.68 4.79
C ILE A 166 2.53 1.25 5.26
N GLU A 167 3.48 0.55 5.86
CA GLU A 167 3.25 -0.79 6.42
C GLU A 167 2.21 -0.77 7.55
N LYS A 168 2.26 0.24 8.44
CA LYS A 168 1.23 0.44 9.47
C LYS A 168 -0.15 0.70 8.85
N ASP A 169 -0.23 1.58 7.85
CA ASP A 169 -1.49 1.86 7.13
C ASP A 169 -2.07 0.59 6.47
N ILE A 170 -1.21 -0.23 5.84
CA ILE A 170 -1.62 -1.49 5.23
C ILE A 170 -2.20 -2.43 6.30
N ASN A 171 -1.54 -2.56 7.46
CA ASN A 171 -2.02 -3.42 8.55
C ASN A 171 -3.39 -2.96 9.09
N VAL A 172 -3.60 -1.64 9.22
CA VAL A 172 -4.91 -1.09 9.62
C VAL A 172 -5.99 -1.47 8.60
N LEU A 173 -5.72 -1.24 7.30
CA LEU A 173 -6.66 -1.58 6.23
C LEU A 173 -6.93 -3.09 6.12
N GLU A 174 -5.93 -3.94 6.37
CA GLU A 174 -6.08 -5.39 6.42
C GLU A 174 -6.95 -5.83 7.60
N GLY A 175 -6.79 -5.19 8.76
CA GLY A 175 -7.69 -5.37 9.91
C GLY A 175 -9.14 -5.00 9.60
N GLU A 176 -9.37 -3.84 8.98
CA GLU A 176 -10.71 -3.42 8.53
C GLU A 176 -11.31 -4.39 7.50
N LEU A 177 -10.49 -4.88 6.56
CA LEU A 177 -10.90 -5.83 5.54
C LEU A 177 -11.35 -7.16 6.15
N ASN A 178 -10.61 -7.65 7.14
CA ASN A 178 -10.94 -8.86 7.88
C ASN A 178 -12.24 -8.69 8.65
N ALA A 179 -12.40 -7.58 9.40
CA ALA A 179 -13.62 -7.30 10.14
C ALA A 179 -14.88 -7.23 9.24
N ILE A 180 -14.76 -6.64 8.04
CA ILE A 180 -15.87 -6.63 7.07
C ILE A 180 -16.15 -8.03 6.52
N THR A 181 -15.10 -8.81 6.26
CA THR A 181 -15.23 -10.18 5.74
C THR A 181 -15.90 -11.09 6.77
N GLU A 182 -15.50 -11.02 8.04
CA GLU A 182 -16.16 -11.75 9.13
C GLU A 182 -17.63 -11.38 9.30
N LYS A 183 -17.96 -10.08 9.21
CA LYS A 183 -19.37 -9.63 9.26
C LYS A 183 -20.17 -10.23 8.11
N ARG A 184 -19.63 -10.23 6.89
CA ARG A 184 -20.26 -10.84 5.72
C ARG A 184 -20.51 -12.33 5.96
N ASP A 185 -19.51 -13.04 6.48
CA ASP A 185 -19.59 -14.50 6.66
C ASP A 185 -20.60 -14.87 7.75
N LYS A 186 -20.63 -14.11 8.86
CA LYS A 186 -21.67 -14.24 9.90
C LYS A 186 -23.08 -14.02 9.34
N ILE A 187 -23.27 -12.98 8.52
CA ILE A 187 -24.56 -12.71 7.88
C ILE A 187 -24.92 -13.85 6.93
N PHE A 188 -23.96 -14.39 6.18
CA PHE A 188 -24.20 -15.48 5.25
C PHE A 188 -24.64 -16.76 5.96
N GLU A 189 -23.96 -17.15 7.05
CA GLU A 189 -24.37 -18.30 7.86
C GLU A 189 -25.75 -18.05 8.51
N THR A 190 -26.01 -16.85 9.02
CA THR A 190 -27.35 -16.50 9.56
C THR A 190 -28.44 -16.66 8.50
N ILE A 191 -28.22 -16.17 7.27
CA ILE A 191 -29.17 -16.31 6.16
C ILE A 191 -29.37 -17.78 5.79
N LYS A 192 -28.30 -18.56 5.76
CA LYS A 192 -28.35 -19.99 5.46
C LYS A 192 -29.15 -20.75 6.51
N ASP A 193 -28.93 -20.46 7.79
CA ASP A 193 -29.70 -21.04 8.89
C ASP A 193 -31.18 -20.66 8.81
N MET A 194 -31.50 -19.39 8.54
CA MET A 194 -32.89 -18.94 8.35
C MET A 194 -33.57 -19.65 7.16
N ARG A 195 -32.84 -19.90 6.06
CA ARG A 195 -33.38 -20.67 4.92
C ARG A 195 -33.64 -22.11 5.32
N LYS A 196 -32.69 -22.74 6.03
CA LYS A 196 -32.83 -24.10 6.54
C LYS A 196 -34.04 -24.23 7.47
N GLN A 197 -34.18 -23.32 8.44
CA GLN A 197 -35.34 -23.26 9.34
C GLN A 197 -36.66 -23.10 8.58
N ARG A 198 -36.66 -22.28 7.52
CA ARG A 198 -37.86 -22.12 6.66
C ARG A 198 -38.17 -23.40 5.88
N GLU A 199 -37.16 -24.11 5.38
CA GLU A 199 -37.32 -25.37 4.66
C GLU A 199 -37.80 -26.48 5.59
N GLU A 200 -37.15 -26.64 6.75
CA GLU A 200 -37.53 -27.57 7.82
C GLU A 200 -38.97 -27.29 8.29
N GLY A 201 -39.32 -26.03 8.57
CA GLY A 201 -40.67 -25.63 8.97
C GLY A 201 -41.74 -25.82 7.88
N ASN A 202 -41.35 -25.88 6.60
CA ASN A 202 -42.23 -26.18 5.47
C ASN A 202 -42.22 -27.67 5.06
N SER A 203 -41.29 -28.48 5.58
CA SER A 203 -41.20 -29.90 5.26
C SER A 203 -42.51 -30.65 5.49
N PRO A 204 -43.24 -30.48 6.62
CA PRO A 204 -44.52 -31.15 6.84
C PRO A 204 -45.58 -30.75 5.82
N PHE A 205 -45.58 -29.51 5.34
CA PHE A 205 -46.51 -29.06 4.31
C PHE A 205 -46.31 -29.82 3.00
N TYR A 206 -45.07 -29.98 2.55
CA TYR A 206 -44.77 -30.72 1.32
C TYR A 206 -45.06 -32.22 1.47
N GLN A 207 -44.77 -32.80 2.63
CA GLN A 207 -45.13 -34.19 2.94
C GLN A 207 -46.65 -34.40 2.90
N ASN A 208 -47.43 -33.55 3.59
CA ASN A 208 -48.90 -33.60 3.59
C ASN A 208 -49.49 -33.36 2.19
N ARG A 209 -48.90 -32.46 1.40
CA ARG A 209 -49.31 -32.22 0.01
C ARG A 209 -49.12 -33.46 -0.86
N SER A 210 -47.99 -34.17 -0.68
CA SER A 210 -47.69 -35.42 -1.36
C SER A 210 -48.65 -36.53 -0.95
N LEU A 211 -48.85 -36.73 0.35
CA LEU A 211 -49.80 -37.68 0.94
C LEU A 211 -51.21 -37.45 0.41
N LEU A 212 -51.70 -36.21 0.42
CA LEU A 212 -53.01 -35.86 -0.12
C LEU A 212 -53.13 -36.19 -1.62
N THR A 213 -52.05 -36.04 -2.38
CA THR A 213 -52.03 -36.39 -3.79
C THR A 213 -52.11 -37.91 -3.99
N LYS A 214 -51.42 -38.69 -3.16
CA LYS A 214 -51.52 -40.16 -3.14
C LYS A 214 -52.94 -40.61 -2.77
N ALA A 215 -53.52 -40.07 -1.71
CA ALA A 215 -54.88 -40.40 -1.29
C ALA A 215 -55.91 -40.11 -2.39
N LYS A 216 -55.77 -38.98 -3.10
CA LYS A 216 -56.61 -38.64 -4.26
C LYS A 216 -56.46 -39.62 -5.42
N ALA A 217 -55.25 -40.11 -5.68
CA ALA A 217 -55.00 -41.10 -6.73
C ALA A 217 -55.65 -42.45 -6.40
N LEU A 218 -55.48 -42.95 -5.16
CA LEU A 218 -56.13 -44.19 -4.69
C LEU A 218 -57.66 -44.08 -4.76
N ALA A 219 -58.21 -42.94 -4.33
CA ALA A 219 -59.65 -42.67 -4.42
C ALA A 219 -60.15 -42.66 -5.87
N ALA A 220 -59.39 -42.08 -6.80
CA ALA A 220 -59.73 -42.07 -8.22
C ALA A 220 -59.71 -43.48 -8.84
N ASN A 221 -58.76 -44.32 -8.40
CA ASN A 221 -58.66 -45.73 -8.81
C ASN A 221 -59.67 -46.66 -8.10
N LYS A 222 -60.44 -46.14 -7.11
CA LYS A 222 -61.36 -46.90 -6.26
C LYS A 222 -60.68 -48.00 -5.44
N GLU A 223 -59.40 -47.82 -5.11
CA GLU A 223 -58.64 -48.73 -4.24
C GLU A 223 -58.96 -48.41 -2.77
N VAL A 224 -60.11 -48.91 -2.28
CA VAL A 224 -60.65 -48.55 -0.96
C VAL A 224 -59.79 -49.10 0.18
N ASP A 225 -59.31 -50.33 0.07
CA ASP A 225 -58.52 -50.97 1.13
C ASP A 225 -57.16 -50.28 1.31
N ALA A 226 -56.46 -49.97 0.21
CA ALA A 226 -55.20 -49.24 0.24
C ALA A 226 -55.36 -47.80 0.77
N LEU A 227 -56.50 -47.15 0.49
CA LEU A 227 -56.79 -45.83 1.04
C LEU A 227 -57.05 -45.90 2.56
N LYS A 228 -57.73 -46.96 3.02
CA LYS A 228 -57.98 -47.20 4.44
C LYS A 228 -56.66 -47.44 5.18
N GLU A 229 -55.79 -48.30 4.65
CA GLU A 229 -54.45 -48.55 5.21
C GLU A 229 -53.59 -47.27 5.24
N LEU A 230 -53.63 -46.45 4.18
CA LEU A 230 -52.95 -45.15 4.17
C LEU A 230 -53.50 -44.22 5.27
N SER A 231 -54.81 -44.23 5.53
CA SER A 231 -55.39 -43.42 6.60
C SER A 231 -55.01 -43.89 8.00
N GLU A 232 -55.02 -45.21 8.25
CA GLU A 232 -54.67 -45.81 9.54
C GLU A 232 -53.19 -45.58 9.85
N THR A 233 -52.31 -45.83 8.87
CA THR A 233 -50.86 -45.61 9.05
C THR A 233 -50.49 -44.15 9.32
N GLU A 234 -51.19 -43.18 8.73
CA GLU A 234 -50.95 -41.75 8.98
C GLU A 234 -51.53 -41.28 10.31
N LEU A 235 -52.65 -41.86 10.76
CA LEU A 235 -53.18 -41.64 12.10
C LEU A 235 -52.23 -42.17 13.17
N ASP A 236 -51.68 -43.38 13.00
CA ASP A 236 -50.73 -43.96 13.95
C ASP A 236 -49.45 -43.13 14.05
N LYS A 237 -48.93 -42.65 12.91
CA LYS A 237 -47.79 -41.71 12.88
C LYS A 237 -48.13 -40.40 13.59
N PHE A 238 -49.30 -39.84 13.33
CA PHE A 238 -49.75 -38.61 13.98
C PHE A 238 -49.88 -38.79 15.49
N MET A 239 -50.54 -39.85 15.96
CA MET A 239 -50.73 -40.13 17.39
C MET A 239 -49.38 -40.38 18.07
N SER A 240 -48.45 -41.06 17.41
CA SER A 240 -47.07 -41.24 17.89
C SER A 240 -46.36 -39.91 18.07
N LEU A 241 -46.40 -39.01 17.08
CA LEU A 241 -45.81 -37.66 17.15
C LEU A 241 -46.51 -36.77 18.19
N TRP A 242 -47.84 -36.85 18.27
CA TRP A 242 -48.65 -36.09 19.22
C TRP A 242 -48.30 -36.44 20.67
N ASN A 243 -48.10 -37.72 20.97
CA ASN A 243 -47.79 -38.17 22.31
C ASN A 243 -46.31 -37.98 22.68
N SER A 244 -45.39 -38.14 21.72
CA SER A 244 -43.94 -38.09 21.98
C SER A 244 -43.34 -36.68 21.91
N ASP A 245 -43.77 -35.83 20.99
CA ASP A 245 -43.09 -34.56 20.70
C ASP A 245 -43.92 -33.34 21.16
N LYS A 246 -43.41 -32.64 22.17
CA LYS A 246 -44.00 -31.38 22.67
C LYS A 246 -43.88 -30.25 21.64
N SER A 247 -42.80 -30.21 20.86
CA SER A 247 -42.57 -29.16 19.87
C SER A 247 -43.55 -29.28 18.70
N PHE A 248 -43.79 -30.50 18.23
CA PHE A 248 -44.83 -30.82 17.27
C PHE A 248 -46.22 -30.37 17.74
N ARG A 249 -46.61 -30.70 18.98
CA ARG A 249 -47.91 -30.26 19.55
C ARG A 249 -48.06 -28.75 19.56
N ALA A 250 -47.04 -28.03 20.03
CA ALA A 250 -47.07 -26.58 20.10
C ALA A 250 -47.12 -25.91 18.70
N ASP A 251 -46.36 -26.43 17.73
CA ASP A 251 -46.39 -25.94 16.34
C ASP A 251 -47.73 -26.24 15.67
N TYR A 252 -48.28 -27.44 15.87
CA TYR A 252 -49.60 -27.82 15.37
C TYR A 252 -50.69 -26.91 15.93
N GLU A 253 -50.71 -26.70 17.26
CA GLU A 253 -51.64 -25.77 17.91
C GLU A 253 -51.52 -24.38 17.28
N LYS A 254 -50.31 -23.85 17.20
CA LYS A 254 -50.04 -22.53 16.62
C LYS A 254 -50.55 -22.39 15.17
N ARG A 255 -50.39 -23.43 14.33
CA ARG A 255 -50.86 -23.42 12.94
C ARG A 255 -52.37 -23.48 12.83
N ILE A 256 -53.05 -24.25 13.68
CA ILE A 256 -54.51 -24.35 13.65
C ILE A 256 -55.19 -23.09 14.21
N LEU A 257 -54.53 -22.31 15.09
CA LEU A 257 -55.12 -21.12 15.72
C LEU A 257 -55.76 -20.16 14.71
N SER A 258 -55.08 -19.81 13.62
CA SER A 258 -55.64 -18.90 12.61
C SER A 258 -56.91 -19.47 11.96
N SER A 259 -56.94 -20.78 11.72
CA SER A 259 -58.13 -21.45 11.17
C SER A 259 -59.28 -21.57 12.18
N LEU A 260 -58.96 -21.67 13.48
CA LEU A 260 -59.95 -21.73 14.55
C LEU A 260 -60.58 -20.35 14.77
N ASP A 261 -59.75 -19.30 14.78
CA ASP A 261 -60.16 -17.91 14.88
C ASP A 261 -61.09 -17.49 13.74
N MET A 262 -60.74 -17.82 12.49
CA MET A 262 -61.63 -17.59 11.33
C MET A 262 -62.98 -18.32 11.43
N ARG A 263 -63.03 -19.44 12.16
CA ARG A 263 -64.25 -20.23 12.37
C ARG A 263 -64.97 -19.86 13.67
N GLN A 264 -64.46 -18.87 14.43
CA GLN A 264 -64.97 -18.48 15.75
C GLN A 264 -65.01 -19.67 16.74
N LEU A 265 -64.05 -20.59 16.62
CA LEU A 265 -63.92 -21.75 17.50
C LEU A 265 -62.85 -21.47 18.56
N SER A 266 -63.16 -21.80 19.82
CA SER A 266 -62.22 -21.64 20.93
C SER A 266 -61.07 -22.66 20.83
N LYS A 267 -59.91 -22.30 21.41
CA LYS A 267 -58.76 -23.21 21.47
C LYS A 267 -59.20 -24.53 22.12
N PRO A 268 -58.79 -25.69 21.58
CA PRO A 268 -59.04 -26.97 22.26
C PRO A 268 -58.36 -26.91 23.63
N LYS A 269 -59.18 -26.83 24.70
CA LYS A 269 -58.68 -26.94 26.07
C LYS A 269 -58.16 -28.38 26.21
N ILE A 270 -56.84 -28.51 26.37
CA ILE A 270 -56.24 -29.77 26.80
C ILE A 270 -56.91 -30.13 28.12
N ALA A 271 -57.49 -31.33 28.21
CA ALA A 271 -57.92 -31.90 29.47
C ALA A 271 -56.67 -32.03 30.35
N LYS A 272 -56.45 -31.03 31.19
CA LYS A 272 -55.64 -31.18 32.39
C LYS A 272 -56.47 -32.06 33.31
N GLU A 273 -55.86 -33.15 33.76
CA GLU A 273 -56.40 -33.97 34.84
C GLU A 273 -56.85 -33.07 36.00
N GLU A 274 -58.01 -33.43 36.54
CA GLU A 274 -58.77 -32.65 37.50
C GLU A 274 -58.01 -32.43 38.81
N GLU A 275 -57.90 -31.16 39.23
CA GLU A 275 -57.86 -30.82 40.66
C GLU A 275 -58.55 -29.47 40.89
N SER A 276 -59.78 -29.58 41.39
CA SER A 276 -60.51 -28.75 42.36
C SER A 276 -60.40 -27.21 42.40
N VAL A 277 -61.61 -26.62 42.49
CA VAL A 277 -62.02 -25.33 43.09
C VAL A 277 -61.92 -24.07 42.19
N GLY A 278 -63.09 -23.60 41.73
CA GLY A 278 -63.28 -22.29 41.05
C GLY A 278 -63.56 -21.15 42.04
N PRO A 279 -64.39 -20.15 41.70
CA PRO A 279 -64.69 -19.50 40.42
C PRO A 279 -64.31 -17.99 40.49
N THR A 280 -64.49 -17.20 39.42
CA THR A 280 -65.08 -15.84 39.43
C THR A 280 -65.16 -15.30 38.00
N MET A 281 -66.35 -14.84 37.63
CA MET A 281 -66.67 -14.13 36.39
C MET A 281 -66.17 -12.68 36.46
N GLU A 282 -65.73 -12.09 35.36
CA GLU A 282 -65.98 -10.68 35.09
C GLU A 282 -65.91 -10.40 33.57
N GLU A 283 -66.98 -9.78 33.07
CA GLU A 283 -67.17 -9.25 31.72
C GLU A 283 -66.26 -8.04 31.47
N SER A 284 -65.81 -7.85 30.23
CA SER A 284 -66.16 -6.67 29.41
C SER A 284 -65.38 -6.64 28.10
N ASP A 285 -66.13 -6.33 27.05
CA ASP A 285 -65.75 -6.21 25.64
C ASP A 285 -65.70 -4.68 25.28
N PRO A 286 -65.61 -4.23 24.02
CA PRO A 286 -64.41 -3.96 23.22
C PRO A 286 -64.26 -2.45 22.83
N THR A 287 -63.22 -2.06 22.08
CA THR A 287 -63.30 -0.81 21.28
C THR A 287 -62.41 -0.79 20.02
N GLU A 288 -62.94 -0.11 19.01
CA GLU A 288 -62.68 -0.19 17.57
C GLU A 288 -61.45 0.55 16.99
N GLN A 289 -61.21 0.17 15.74
CA GLN A 289 -60.37 0.71 14.66
C GLN A 289 -60.49 2.24 14.43
N LYS A 290 -59.47 2.88 13.82
CA LYS A 290 -59.45 3.24 12.37
C LYS A 290 -58.21 4.03 11.92
N VAL A 291 -57.83 3.70 10.69
CA VAL A 291 -56.82 4.21 9.74
C VAL A 291 -57.08 5.65 9.28
N GLN A 292 -56.02 6.42 8.94
CA GLN A 292 -55.93 7.20 7.67
C GLN A 292 -54.57 7.87 7.40
N LYS A 293 -54.21 7.86 6.11
CA LYS A 293 -53.15 8.62 5.40
C LYS A 293 -53.84 9.21 4.16
N PRO A 294 -53.44 10.37 3.60
CA PRO A 294 -53.06 10.37 2.17
C PRO A 294 -52.08 11.48 1.68
N ASN A 295 -51.38 11.16 0.56
CA ASN A 295 -51.02 11.88 -0.70
C ASN A 295 -50.75 13.41 -0.74
N GLY A 296 -49.96 14.01 -1.65
CA GLY A 296 -49.27 13.57 -2.89
C GLY A 296 -48.73 14.77 -3.73
N ALA A 297 -48.34 14.50 -5.00
CA ALA A 297 -48.04 15.41 -6.15
C ALA A 297 -46.65 16.14 -6.20
N SER A 298 -46.00 16.49 -7.33
CA SER A 298 -46.10 16.13 -8.76
C SER A 298 -44.94 16.76 -9.60
N LYS A 299 -44.70 16.20 -10.81
CA LYS A 299 -44.31 16.82 -12.10
C LYS A 299 -42.86 17.26 -12.48
N SER A 300 -42.72 17.29 -13.80
CA SER A 300 -41.63 17.21 -14.79
C SER A 300 -41.05 18.55 -15.30
N LYS A 301 -39.84 18.53 -15.92
CA LYS A 301 -39.59 18.94 -17.33
C LYS A 301 -38.09 18.91 -17.73
N LYS A 302 -37.92 18.86 -19.06
CA LYS A 302 -36.74 18.70 -19.93
C LYS A 302 -36.31 20.09 -20.46
N ASN A 303 -35.05 20.29 -20.84
CA ASN A 303 -34.65 21.17 -21.96
C ASN A 303 -33.18 20.94 -22.40
N GLU A 304 -32.94 21.24 -23.67
CA GLU A 304 -31.81 20.94 -24.56
C GLU A 304 -31.26 22.27 -25.14
N VAL A 305 -30.21 22.22 -25.99
CA VAL A 305 -29.68 23.27 -26.92
C VAL A 305 -28.50 24.11 -26.34
N ASN A 306 -27.34 24.39 -26.96
CA ASN A 306 -26.77 24.21 -28.32
C ASN A 306 -25.22 24.29 -28.34
N SER A 307 -24.68 23.81 -29.47
CA SER A 307 -23.43 24.08 -30.24
C SER A 307 -22.47 25.25 -29.92
N LYS A 308 -21.15 25.05 -30.15
CA LYS A 308 -20.40 25.56 -31.34
C LYS A 308 -18.90 25.17 -31.35
N LYS A 309 -18.42 24.87 -32.56
CA LYS A 309 -17.04 24.63 -33.05
C LYS A 309 -16.40 25.98 -33.46
N ILE A 310 -15.07 26.11 -33.37
CA ILE A 310 -14.24 27.00 -34.23
C ILE A 310 -12.91 26.28 -34.52
N GLU A 311 -12.52 26.29 -35.80
CA GLU A 311 -11.29 25.79 -36.45
C GLU A 311 -10.44 27.01 -36.94
N GLU A 312 -9.32 26.72 -37.62
CA GLU A 312 -8.40 27.62 -38.41
C GLU A 312 -7.18 28.16 -37.63
N ASP A 313 -5.93 28.26 -38.12
CA ASP A 313 -5.24 27.96 -39.40
C ASP A 313 -3.70 28.12 -39.14
N GLU A 314 -2.81 27.23 -39.62
CA GLU A 314 -1.87 27.32 -40.77
C GLU A 314 -0.62 28.25 -40.69
N TYR A 315 0.43 27.84 -41.47
CA TYR A 315 1.74 28.45 -41.85
C TYR A 315 3.03 28.07 -41.07
N PHE A 316 4.25 28.13 -41.65
CA PHE A 316 4.99 27.35 -42.68
C PHE A 316 6.49 27.80 -42.60
N VAL A 317 7.45 26.93 -42.99
CA VAL A 317 8.90 27.11 -43.35
C VAL A 317 10.01 27.36 -42.32
N GLY A 318 11.14 26.63 -42.50
CA GLY A 318 12.49 27.14 -42.27
C GLY A 318 13.58 26.08 -41.98
N GLU A 319 14.27 25.57 -43.01
CA GLU A 319 15.51 24.79 -42.89
C GLU A 319 16.70 25.66 -42.43
N ASP A 320 17.58 25.13 -41.57
CA ASP A 320 19.04 25.03 -41.84
C ASP A 320 19.81 24.42 -40.65
N LYS A 321 20.78 23.55 -40.96
CA LYS A 321 21.79 23.02 -40.02
C LYS A 321 23.15 23.69 -40.27
N PRO A 322 24.00 23.76 -39.23
CA PRO A 322 25.30 23.09 -39.39
C PRO A 322 25.71 22.24 -38.17
N LYS A 323 26.45 21.16 -38.44
CA LYS A 323 26.94 20.14 -37.50
C LYS A 323 28.25 20.58 -36.81
N LYS A 324 28.30 20.41 -35.47
CA LYS A 324 29.40 19.77 -34.71
C LYS A 324 28.72 19.00 -33.55
N GLU A 325 29.28 17.84 -33.17
CA GLU A 325 28.87 16.91 -32.09
C GLU A 325 28.06 15.65 -32.52
N GLU A 326 28.77 14.68 -33.10
CA GLU A 326 28.22 13.41 -33.61
C GLU A 326 27.96 12.33 -32.52
N VAL A 327 27.90 12.70 -31.23
CA VAL A 327 27.60 11.75 -30.13
C VAL A 327 26.28 12.05 -29.39
N ASP A 328 25.73 13.28 -29.47
CA ASP A 328 24.46 13.63 -28.80
C ASP A 328 23.24 13.69 -29.72
N GLU A 329 23.40 13.87 -31.04
CA GLU A 329 22.25 13.90 -31.96
C GLU A 329 21.55 12.55 -32.11
N LYS A 330 22.27 11.42 -31.97
CA LYS A 330 21.69 10.07 -32.10
C LYS A 330 20.84 9.70 -30.87
N LYS A 331 21.33 10.00 -29.66
CA LYS A 331 20.58 9.76 -28.41
C LYS A 331 19.33 10.63 -28.31
N LEU A 332 19.40 11.89 -28.73
CA LEU A 332 18.24 12.79 -28.71
C LEU A 332 17.15 12.37 -29.71
N LYS A 333 17.54 11.83 -30.87
CA LYS A 333 16.59 11.27 -31.85
C LYS A 333 15.98 9.94 -31.39
N GLU A 334 16.73 9.14 -30.64
CA GLU A 334 16.25 7.89 -30.05
C GLU A 334 15.26 8.15 -28.91
N GLN A 335 15.57 9.10 -28.01
CA GLN A 335 14.64 9.53 -26.95
C GLN A 335 13.34 10.13 -27.51
N ARG A 336 13.41 10.92 -28.59
CA ARG A 336 12.19 11.43 -29.27
C ARG A 336 11.34 10.31 -29.89
N ARG A 337 11.97 9.23 -30.39
CA ARG A 337 11.26 8.05 -30.91
C ARG A 337 10.61 7.24 -29.79
N GLU A 338 11.32 7.05 -28.67
CA GLU A 338 10.78 6.37 -27.48
C GLU A 338 9.60 7.13 -26.85
N GLU A 339 9.69 8.47 -26.78
CA GLU A 339 8.59 9.32 -26.31
C GLU A 339 7.37 9.25 -27.23
N GLU A 340 7.56 9.18 -28.55
CA GLU A 340 6.47 9.03 -29.51
C GLU A 340 5.78 7.66 -29.37
N ILE A 341 6.56 6.60 -29.18
CA ILE A 341 6.05 5.24 -28.93
C ILE A 341 5.28 5.20 -27.60
N ALA A 342 5.81 5.81 -26.54
CA ALA A 342 5.13 5.88 -25.25
C ALA A 342 3.81 6.65 -25.34
N LYS A 343 3.76 7.76 -26.10
CA LYS A 343 2.53 8.52 -26.35
C LYS A 343 1.52 7.70 -27.16
N ARG A 344 1.95 6.90 -28.15
CA ARG A 344 1.07 5.98 -28.89
C ARG A 344 0.50 4.89 -27.98
N ILE A 345 1.33 4.26 -27.15
CA ILE A 345 0.89 3.22 -26.20
C ILE A 345 -0.14 3.79 -25.21
N GLN A 346 0.11 4.98 -24.65
CA GLN A 346 -0.84 5.63 -23.75
C GLN A 346 -2.15 6.02 -24.45
N ALA A 347 -2.09 6.45 -25.71
CA ALA A 347 -3.28 6.77 -26.50
C ALA A 347 -4.11 5.50 -26.80
N GLU A 348 -3.47 4.39 -27.15
CA GLU A 348 -4.13 3.10 -27.37
C GLU A 348 -4.73 2.54 -26.09
N GLU A 349 -4.04 2.67 -24.95
CA GLU A 349 -4.57 2.24 -23.66
C GLU A 349 -5.81 3.06 -23.26
N ARG A 350 -5.81 4.37 -23.51
CA ARG A 350 -7.00 5.23 -23.31
C ARG A 350 -8.15 4.82 -24.23
N LYS A 351 -7.88 4.53 -25.50
CA LYS A 351 -8.89 4.01 -26.45
C LYS A 351 -9.45 2.65 -25.99
N ARG A 352 -8.60 1.74 -25.51
CA ARG A 352 -9.00 0.44 -24.98
C ARG A 352 -9.87 0.58 -23.73
N LYS A 353 -9.52 1.47 -22.80
CA LYS A 353 -10.33 1.77 -21.59
C LYS A 353 -11.69 2.37 -21.94
N LEU A 354 -11.78 3.21 -22.97
CA LEU A 354 -13.06 3.76 -23.43
C LEU A 354 -13.93 2.69 -24.10
N ALA A 355 -13.33 1.82 -24.93
CA ALA A 355 -14.02 0.71 -25.57
C ALA A 355 -14.54 -0.31 -24.54
N GLU A 356 -13.75 -0.63 -23.52
CA GLU A 356 -14.14 -1.53 -22.43
C GLU A 356 -15.28 -0.95 -21.59
N LYS A 357 -15.24 0.36 -21.28
CA LYS A 357 -16.35 1.05 -20.61
C LYS A 357 -17.63 1.07 -21.46
N ALA A 358 -17.51 1.20 -22.78
CA ALA A 358 -18.65 1.12 -23.68
C ALA A 358 -19.24 -0.31 -23.74
N ALA A 359 -18.38 -1.32 -23.82
CA ALA A 359 -18.78 -2.73 -23.81
C ALA A 359 -19.47 -3.12 -22.49
N ALA A 360 -18.93 -2.71 -21.34
CA ALA A 360 -19.55 -2.95 -20.03
C ALA A 360 -20.93 -2.28 -19.91
N LYS A 361 -21.09 -1.04 -20.40
CA LYS A 361 -22.39 -0.36 -20.42
C LYS A 361 -23.39 -1.05 -21.35
N ALA A 362 -22.94 -1.57 -22.49
CA ALA A 362 -23.78 -2.33 -23.41
C ALA A 362 -24.24 -3.67 -22.79
N ALA A 363 -23.35 -4.39 -22.12
CA ALA A 363 -23.66 -5.64 -21.41
C ALA A 363 -24.72 -5.43 -20.31
N VAL A 364 -24.56 -4.41 -19.47
CA VAL A 364 -25.55 -4.07 -18.41
C VAL A 364 -26.91 -3.68 -19.02
N LYS A 365 -26.92 -3.02 -20.18
CA LYS A 365 -28.17 -2.69 -20.89
C LYS A 365 -28.85 -3.94 -21.43
N ALA A 366 -28.09 -4.88 -22.00
CA ALA A 366 -28.59 -6.15 -22.50
C ALA A 366 -29.17 -7.03 -21.38
N GLU A 367 -28.51 -7.11 -20.22
CA GLU A 367 -29.03 -7.85 -19.05
C GLU A 367 -30.35 -7.27 -18.54
N LYS A 368 -30.44 -5.93 -18.42
CA LYS A 368 -31.69 -5.26 -18.02
C LYS A 368 -32.82 -5.47 -19.03
N GLU A 369 -32.52 -5.57 -20.32
CA GLU A 369 -33.52 -5.86 -21.35
C GLU A 369 -33.99 -7.34 -21.29
N ALA A 370 -33.06 -8.27 -21.06
CA ALA A 370 -33.38 -9.68 -20.87
C ALA A 370 -34.26 -9.89 -19.63
N GLU A 371 -33.97 -9.20 -18.53
CA GLU A 371 -34.79 -9.24 -17.31
C GLU A 371 -36.20 -8.68 -17.55
N LYS A 372 -36.33 -7.58 -18.31
CA LYS A 372 -37.65 -7.05 -18.71
C LYS A 372 -38.42 -8.05 -19.57
N LYS A 373 -37.78 -8.73 -20.52
CA LYS A 373 -38.41 -9.78 -21.34
C LYS A 373 -38.86 -10.97 -20.50
N LEU A 374 -38.06 -11.39 -19.51
CA LEU A 374 -38.44 -12.45 -18.56
C LEU A 374 -39.64 -12.03 -17.70
N LYS A 375 -39.65 -10.82 -17.15
CA LYS A 375 -40.79 -10.28 -16.40
C LYS A 375 -42.06 -10.18 -17.26
N ALA A 376 -41.94 -9.74 -18.51
CA ALA A 376 -43.07 -9.69 -19.44
C ALA A 376 -43.62 -11.09 -19.75
N ARG A 377 -42.75 -12.09 -19.98
CA ARG A 377 -43.16 -13.50 -20.16
C ARG A 377 -43.84 -14.05 -18.91
N PHE A 378 -43.33 -13.73 -17.72
CA PHE A 378 -43.92 -14.15 -16.45
C PHE A 378 -45.33 -13.56 -16.26
N ILE A 379 -45.50 -12.27 -16.56
CA ILE A 379 -46.81 -11.60 -16.51
C ILE A 379 -47.78 -12.23 -17.53
N HIS A 380 -47.33 -12.49 -18.75
CA HIS A 380 -48.16 -13.12 -19.77
C HIS A 380 -48.61 -14.54 -19.36
N LEU A 381 -47.71 -15.33 -18.78
CA LEU A 381 -48.03 -16.66 -18.26
C LEU A 381 -49.05 -16.58 -17.11
N PHE A 382 -48.88 -15.60 -16.22
CA PHE A 382 -49.79 -15.38 -15.09
C PHE A 382 -51.20 -14.99 -15.56
N ILE A 383 -51.31 -14.10 -16.57
CA ILE A 383 -52.60 -13.74 -17.18
C ILE A 383 -53.26 -14.97 -17.82
N TYR A 384 -52.50 -15.80 -18.53
CA TYR A 384 -53.02 -17.00 -19.17
C TYR A 384 -53.57 -18.01 -18.15
N LEU A 385 -52.86 -18.21 -17.03
CA LEU A 385 -53.31 -19.04 -15.93
C LEU A 385 -54.55 -18.47 -15.22
N PHE A 386 -54.61 -17.15 -15.05
CA PHE A 386 -55.75 -16.47 -14.44
C PHE A 386 -57.01 -16.58 -15.30
N ILE A 387 -56.92 -16.34 -16.61
CA ILE A 387 -58.04 -16.52 -17.55
C ILE A 387 -58.50 -17.99 -17.57
N GLY A 388 -57.56 -18.94 -17.57
CA GLY A 388 -57.86 -20.37 -17.48
C GLY A 388 -58.61 -20.74 -16.19
N PHE A 389 -58.25 -20.11 -15.07
CA PHE A 389 -58.94 -20.31 -13.79
C PHE A 389 -60.36 -19.74 -13.79
N VAL A 390 -60.53 -18.52 -14.31
CA VAL A 390 -61.84 -17.84 -14.38
C VAL A 390 -62.79 -18.56 -15.33
N THR A 391 -62.32 -18.98 -16.52
CA THR A 391 -63.12 -19.73 -17.49
C THR A 391 -63.56 -21.09 -16.94
N ARG A 392 -62.68 -21.82 -16.24
CA ARG A 392 -63.06 -23.07 -15.55
C ARG A 392 -64.10 -22.84 -14.47
N LYS A 393 -63.95 -21.80 -13.64
CA LYS A 393 -64.96 -21.46 -12.62
C LYS A 393 -66.29 -21.07 -13.25
N TRP A 394 -66.28 -20.33 -14.36
CA TRP A 394 -67.50 -19.96 -15.08
C TRP A 394 -68.20 -21.16 -15.72
N ILE A 395 -67.46 -22.11 -16.29
CA ILE A 395 -68.01 -23.37 -16.82
C ILE A 395 -68.66 -24.20 -15.70
N VAL A 396 -68.03 -24.28 -14.53
CA VAL A 396 -68.58 -24.99 -13.36
C VAL A 396 -69.85 -24.30 -12.86
N ALA A 397 -69.83 -22.97 -12.70
CA ALA A 397 -71.00 -22.21 -12.30
C ALA A 397 -72.16 -22.33 -13.31
N ARG A 398 -71.87 -22.31 -14.62
CA ARG A 398 -72.86 -22.48 -15.68
C ARG A 398 -73.46 -23.90 -15.71
N LYS A 399 -72.68 -24.94 -15.38
CA LYS A 399 -73.19 -26.31 -15.21
C LYS A 399 -74.14 -26.44 -14.02
N ILE A 400 -73.90 -25.70 -12.94
CA ILE A 400 -74.75 -25.72 -11.74
C ILE A 400 -76.09 -25.00 -11.99
N ILE A 401 -76.13 -23.99 -12.87
CA ILE A 401 -77.34 -23.23 -13.18
C ILE A 401 -78.26 -23.95 -14.20
N ILE A 402 -77.72 -24.86 -15.00
CA ILE A 402 -78.46 -25.58 -16.07
C ILE A 402 -78.96 -26.97 -15.62
N SER A 403 -78.51 -27.45 -14.46
CA SER A 403 -79.03 -28.66 -13.79
C SER A 403 -80.05 -28.28 -12.73
#